data_AF-A0AAV6BZ11-F1
#
_entry.id   AF-A0AAV6BZ11-F1
#
_cell.length_a   1.000
_cell.length_b   1.000
_cell.length_c   1.000
_cell.angle_alpha   90.00
_cell.angle_beta   90.00
_cell.angle_gamma   90.00
#
_symmetry.space_group_name_H-M   'P 1'
#
loop_
_entity.id
_entity.type
_entity.pdbx_description
1 polymer ?
#
loop_
_entity_poly.entity_id
_entity_poly.type
_entity_poly.pdbx_seq_one_letter_code
_entity_poly.pdbx_strand_id
1 'polypeptide(L)' 'RPFHIGDRMQLIPILEMFNTFNSANNINPLSSPALFDFNGFLRVGVGDPRQAQLALRFLF' A
#
# COMPACT_ATOMS: atom_id res chain seq x y z
N ARG A 1 -5.25 12.63 12.89
CA ARG A 1 -4.71 13.51 13.97
C ARG A 1 -4.53 12.70 15.24
N PRO A 2 -3.45 12.90 16.02
CA PRO A 2 -3.22 12.18 17.27
C PRO A 2 -4.32 12.49 18.30
N PHE A 3 -4.86 11.45 18.92
CA PHE A 3 -5.67 11.53 20.13
C PHE A 3 -4.75 11.45 21.34
N HIS A 4 -4.76 12.49 22.17
CA HIS A 4 -3.99 12.52 23.41
C HIS A 4 -4.81 11.87 24.52
N ILE A 5 -4.19 10.92 25.23
CA ILE A 5 -4.77 10.28 26.41
C ILE A 5 -3.88 10.69 27.59
N GLY A 6 -4.32 11.73 28.33
CA GLY A 6 -3.48 12.38 29.33
C GLY A 6 -2.24 13.05 28.75
N ASP A 7 -1.21 13.25 29.56
CA ASP A 7 -0.01 14.02 29.18
C ASP A 7 1.05 13.20 28.42
N ARG A 8 0.99 11.86 28.49
CA ARG A 8 2.08 10.98 28.03
C ARG A 8 1.69 10.01 26.91
N MET A 9 0.41 9.71 26.73
CA MET A 9 -0.02 8.71 25.77
C MET A 9 -0.64 9.34 24.53
N GLN A 10 -0.33 8.79 23.36
CA GLN A 10 -0.90 9.24 22.08
C GLN A 10 -1.40 8.06 21.26
N LEU A 11 -2.62 8.18 20.73
CA LEU A 11 -3.22 7.26 19.79
C LEU A 11 -3.31 7.93 18.41
N ILE A 12 -2.61 7.39 17.42
CA ILE A 12 -2.54 7.95 16.07
C ILE A 12 -3.26 7.00 15.11
N PRO A 13 -4.46 7.37 14.60
CA PRO A 13 -5.11 6.63 13.54
C PRO A 13 -4.51 6.97 12.18
N ILE A 14 -4.30 5.94 11.36
CA ILE A 14 -3.75 6.01 10.01
C ILE A 14 -4.73 5.29 9.09
N LEU A 15 -5.17 5.98 8.05
CA LEU A 15 -6.00 5.41 6.99
C LEU A 15 -5.25 5.56 5.68
N GLU A 16 -4.97 4.44 5.03
CA GLU A 16 -4.26 4.39 3.75
C GLU A 16 -5.18 3.79 2.70
N MET A 17 -5.25 4.42 1.53
CA MET A 17 -6.03 3.91 0.40
C MET A 17 -5.13 3.83 -0.82
N PHE A 18 -5.09 2.65 -1.41
CA PHE A 18 -4.30 2.32 -2.59
C PHE A 18 -5.24 2.10 -3.78
N ASN A 19 -4.82 2.58 -4.94
CA ASN A 19 -5.60 2.51 -6.18
C ASN A 19 -7.02 3.12 -6.03
N THR A 20 -7.08 4.37 -5.53
CA THR A 20 -8.33 5.14 -5.27
C THR A 20 -9.33 5.13 -6.43
N PHE A 21 -8.82 5.27 -7.66
CA PHE A 21 -9.64 5.34 -8.87
C PHE A 21 -9.90 3.96 -9.50
N ASN A 22 -9.46 2.87 -8.85
CA ASN A 22 -9.59 1.50 -9.33
C ASN A 22 -9.12 1.35 -10.79
N SER A 23 -8.04 2.04 -11.15
CA SER A 23 -7.44 1.95 -12.47
C SER A 23 -6.83 0.56 -12.62
N ALA A 24 -7.01 -0.05 -13.80
CA ALA A 24 -6.25 -1.22 -14.18
C ALA A 24 -4.79 -0.79 -14.39
N ASN A 25 -4.00 -0.78 -13.32
CA ASN A 25 -2.57 -0.46 -13.32
C ASN A 25 -1.79 -1.60 -13.97
N ASN A 26 -2.01 -1.78 -15.29
CA ASN A 26 -1.46 -2.87 -16.04
C ASN A 26 0.08 -2.74 -16.02
N ILE A 27 0.74 -3.71 -15.39
CA ILE A 27 2.20 -3.68 -15.24
C ILE A 27 2.77 -3.99 -16.62
N ASN A 28 3.26 -2.97 -17.31
CA ASN A 28 3.87 -3.13 -18.62
C ASN A 28 5.35 -3.52 -18.45
N PRO A 29 5.76 -4.74 -18.83
CA PRO A 29 7.15 -5.18 -18.73
C PRO A 29 8.11 -4.44 -19.67
N LEU A 30 7.61 -3.56 -20.55
CA LEU A 30 8.44 -2.73 -21.44
C LEU A 30 8.94 -1.43 -20.77
N SER A 31 8.37 -1.02 -19.63
CA SER A 31 8.72 0.25 -18.96
C SER A 31 9.57 0.12 -17.69
N SER A 32 9.77 -1.10 -17.19
CA SER A 32 10.69 -1.44 -16.08
C SER A 32 11.59 -2.57 -16.56
N PRO A 33 12.91 -2.58 -16.26
CA PRO A 33 13.75 -3.72 -16.60
C PRO A 33 13.07 -5.00 -16.12
N ALA A 34 12.90 -5.95 -17.04
CA ALA A 34 12.27 -7.22 -16.75
C ALA A 34 13.01 -7.85 -15.57
N LEU A 35 12.38 -7.85 -14.40
CA LEU A 35 12.86 -8.56 -13.22
C LEU A 35 12.71 -10.04 -13.57
N PHE A 36 13.74 -10.61 -14.20
CA PHE A 36 13.86 -12.05 -14.39
C PHE A 36 13.85 -12.68 -13.01
N ASP A 37 12.73 -13.32 -12.67
CA ASP A 37 12.69 -14.27 -11.58
C ASP A 37 13.06 -15.65 -12.16
N PHE A 38 13.85 -16.44 -11.42
CA PHE A 38 14.34 -17.75 -11.88
C PHE A 38 13.22 -18.79 -12.09
N ASN A 39 11.98 -18.39 -11.81
CA ASN A 39 10.74 -19.12 -12.02
C ASN A 39 10.21 -19.06 -13.47
N GLY A 40 10.83 -18.28 -14.37
CA GLY A 40 10.53 -18.29 -15.82
C GLY A 40 9.25 -17.57 -16.24
N PHE A 41 8.57 -16.86 -15.33
CA PHE A 41 7.37 -16.06 -15.62
C PHE A 41 7.66 -14.56 -15.47
N LEU A 42 7.27 -13.79 -16.48
CA LEU A 42 7.19 -12.33 -16.37
C LEU A 42 5.96 -11.97 -15.51
N ARG A 43 6.09 -11.08 -14.52
CA ARG A 43 4.93 -10.47 -13.86
C ARG A 43 4.19 -9.59 -14.88
N VAL A 44 3.25 -10.19 -15.60
CA VAL A 44 2.37 -9.53 -16.58
C VAL A 44 0.95 -9.62 -16.06
N GLY A 45 0.26 -8.49 -15.97
CA GLY A 45 -1.14 -8.46 -15.56
C GLY A 45 -1.55 -7.15 -14.88
N VAL A 46 -2.77 -7.16 -14.37
CA VAL A 46 -3.37 -6.04 -13.64
C VAL A 46 -2.64 -5.88 -12.31
N GLY A 47 -2.15 -4.67 -12.01
CA GLY A 47 -1.57 -4.32 -10.72
C GLY A 47 -2.58 -4.44 -9.57
N ASP A 48 -2.14 -4.10 -8.36
CA ASP A 48 -2.96 -4.31 -7.16
C ASP A 48 -4.34 -3.62 -7.27
N PRO A 49 -5.43 -4.33 -6.90
CA PRO A 49 -6.78 -3.77 -6.93
C PRO A 49 -6.92 -2.64 -5.91
N ARG A 50 -8.03 -1.89 -5.96
CA ARG A 50 -8.35 -0.90 -4.91
C ARG A 50 -8.34 -1.55 -3.53
N GLN A 51 -7.49 -1.03 -2.65
CA GLN A 51 -7.31 -1.52 -1.29
C GLN A 51 -7.42 -0.35 -0.31
N ALA A 52 -7.99 -0.62 0.86
CA ALA A 52 -8.00 0.32 1.98
C ALA A 52 -7.44 -0.38 3.21
N GLN A 53 -6.58 0.31 3.94
CA GLN A 53 -5.91 -0.18 5.14
C GLN A 53 -6.16 0.80 6.29
N LEU A 54 -6.44 0.24 7.46
CA LEU A 54 -6.62 0.98 8.69
C LEU A 54 -5.57 0.51 9.69
N ALA A 55 -4.81 1.45 10.24
CA ALA A 55 -3.81 1.19 11.25
C ALA A 55 -3.97 2.13 12.46
N LEU A 56 -3.56 1.63 13.62
CA LEU A 56 -3.51 2.38 14.87
C LEU A 56 -2.09 2.29 15.43
N ARG A 57 -1.47 3.44 15.68
CA ARG A 57 -0.18 3.53 16.36
C ARG A 57 -0.38 4.08 17.76
N PHE A 58 0.10 3.37 18.76
CA PHE A 58 0.06 3.77 20.16
C PHE A 58 1.46 4.15 20.64
N LEU A 59 1.57 5.31 21.30
CA LEU A 59 2.80 5.82 21.91
C LEU A 59 2.54 6.02 23.42
N PHE A 60 3.50 5.63 24.25
CA PHE A 60 3.44 5.69 25.72
C PHE A 60 4.73 6.27 26.30
#